data_AF-A0A316LSX9-F1
#
_entry.id   AF-A0A316LSX9-F1
#
_cell.length_a   1.000
_cell.length_b   1.000
_cell.length_c   1.000
_cell.angle_alpha   90.00
_cell.angle_beta   90.00
_cell.angle_gamma   90.00
#
_symmetry.space_group_name_H-M   'P 1'
#
loop_
_entity.id
_entity.type
_entity.pdbx_description
1 polymer ?
#
loop_
_entity_poly.entity_id
_entity_poly.type
_entity_poly.pdbx_seq_one_letter_code
_entity_poly.pdbx_strand_id
1 'polypeptide(L)'
;MKTSTDPPAFRVRPAQPEEAGAFFAQTPEQDAQMGAIGHVRMDFGGSGKEFWHSWHPRGREELNSPEFKAELQRVVDTLRETVLKDLSSMQRFCSENGGDISGGWSQNYGYVVETEHYEYCLRCNPVKGDYQAYLSCYDLNEQKINHAYQPLAGRVHFINGDARQFTDATAYLDCIREELPHEATTGFRFRTITQEPAIRKAVDDIVYDLYGEETPRSEEDHNLVRSEEIQMGGM
;
A
#
# COMPACT_ATOMS: atom_id res chain seq x y z
N MET A 1 -2.12 32.07 -10.87
CA MET A 1 -2.33 30.70 -10.36
C MET A 1 -1.56 29.75 -11.27
N LYS A 2 -0.43 29.21 -10.80
CA LYS A 2 0.20 28.07 -11.46
C LYS A 2 -0.42 26.83 -10.85
N THR A 3 -1.21 26.11 -11.64
CA THR A 3 -1.62 24.75 -11.34
C THR A 3 -0.36 23.90 -11.31
N SER A 4 0.06 23.42 -10.13
CA SER A 4 1.14 22.45 -10.02
C SER A 4 0.66 21.14 -10.63
N THR A 5 1.14 20.85 -11.83
CA THR A 5 0.96 19.57 -12.52
C THR A 5 1.96 18.56 -11.97
N ASP A 6 2.06 18.42 -10.65
CA ASP A 6 2.90 17.38 -10.06
C ASP A 6 2.10 16.07 -10.07
N PRO A 7 2.70 14.95 -10.52
CA PRO A 7 2.11 13.62 -10.35
C PRO A 7 1.85 13.40 -8.85
N PRO A 8 0.95 12.48 -8.44
CA PRO A 8 0.70 12.26 -7.02
C PRO A 8 2.03 11.89 -6.37
N ALA A 9 2.58 12.84 -5.60
CA ALA A 9 3.85 12.65 -4.92
C ALA A 9 3.70 11.40 -4.07
N PHE A 10 4.57 10.40 -4.25
CA PHE A 10 4.60 9.20 -3.42
C PHE A 10 4.69 9.64 -1.96
N ARG A 11 3.55 9.69 -1.26
CA ARG A 11 3.50 10.20 0.10
C ARG A 11 4.01 9.12 1.02
N VAL A 12 5.15 9.39 1.62
CA VAL A 12 5.73 8.56 2.67
C VAL A 12 4.99 8.85 3.96
N ARG A 13 4.36 7.83 4.55
CA ARG A 13 3.76 7.91 5.89
C ARG A 13 4.55 7.03 6.87
N PRO A 14 4.68 7.40 8.15
CA PRO A 14 5.22 6.50 9.15
C PRO A 14 4.30 5.27 9.33
N ALA A 15 4.91 4.13 9.62
CA ALA A 15 4.21 2.91 9.97
C ALA A 15 3.47 3.08 11.30
N GLN A 16 2.29 2.47 11.40
CA GLN A 16 1.60 2.30 12.67
C GLN A 16 2.15 1.09 13.42
N PRO A 17 2.07 1.04 14.77
CA PRO A 17 2.59 -0.08 15.56
C PRO A 17 2.05 -1.46 15.11
N GLU A 18 0.80 -1.52 14.67
CA GLU A 18 0.13 -2.73 14.20
C GLU A 18 0.68 -3.24 12.87
N GLU A 19 1.28 -2.35 12.07
CA GLU A 19 1.84 -2.66 10.74
C GLU A 19 3.27 -3.23 10.81
N ALA A 20 3.88 -3.26 12.00
CA ALA A 20 5.27 -3.69 12.20
C ALA A 20 5.60 -5.04 11.54
N GLY A 21 4.65 -5.99 11.52
CA GLY A 21 4.82 -7.29 10.86
C GLY A 21 5.18 -7.19 9.38
N ALA A 22 4.58 -6.26 8.63
CA ALA A 22 4.79 -6.10 7.19
C ALA A 22 6.24 -5.65 6.83
N PHE A 23 7.04 -5.22 7.80
CA PHE A 23 8.40 -4.73 7.59
C PHE A 23 9.49 -5.81 7.77
N PHE A 24 9.12 -7.02 8.17
CA PHE A 24 10.06 -8.12 8.39
C PHE A 24 9.94 -9.22 7.33
N ALA A 25 10.90 -10.16 7.35
CA ALA A 25 10.77 -11.37 6.56
C ALA A 25 9.63 -12.22 7.13
N GLN A 26 8.80 -12.75 6.24
CA GLN A 26 7.61 -13.54 6.57
C GLN A 26 7.80 -14.96 6.02
N THR A 27 6.96 -15.91 6.43
CA THR A 27 7.02 -17.23 5.81
C THR A 27 6.51 -17.16 4.36
N PRO A 28 6.90 -18.09 3.47
CA PRO A 28 6.40 -18.11 2.09
C PRO A 28 4.87 -18.11 2.00
N GLU A 29 4.19 -18.77 2.93
CA GLU A 29 2.72 -18.80 2.99
C GLU A 29 2.16 -17.42 3.31
N GLN A 30 2.75 -16.71 4.28
CA GLN A 30 2.35 -15.36 4.65
C GLN A 30 2.68 -14.35 3.54
N ASP A 31 3.85 -14.47 2.90
CA ASP A 31 4.24 -13.65 1.75
C ASP A 31 3.24 -13.83 0.59
N ALA A 32 2.84 -15.07 0.27
CA ALA A 32 1.82 -15.34 -0.73
C ALA A 32 0.46 -14.73 -0.34
N GLN A 33 0.08 -14.87 0.94
CA GLN A 33 -1.14 -14.29 1.49
C GLN A 33 -1.14 -12.76 1.30
N MET A 34 -0.08 -12.07 1.71
CA MET A 34 0.03 -10.61 1.64
C MET A 34 0.33 -10.09 0.22
N GLY A 35 0.31 -10.94 -0.81
CA GLY A 35 0.62 -10.52 -2.18
C GLY A 35 2.05 -10.02 -2.35
N ALA A 36 3.01 -10.55 -1.58
CA ALA A 36 4.40 -10.13 -1.66
C ALA A 36 4.95 -10.40 -3.05
N ILE A 37 5.53 -9.38 -3.68
CA ILE A 37 6.22 -9.50 -4.96
C ILE A 37 7.69 -9.86 -4.69
N GLY A 38 8.28 -9.12 -3.77
CA GLY A 38 9.67 -9.26 -3.37
C GLY A 38 10.10 -8.07 -2.52
N HIS A 39 11.41 -7.92 -2.35
CA HIS A 39 11.95 -6.76 -1.66
C HIS A 39 13.28 -6.31 -2.25
N VAL A 40 13.54 -5.01 -2.13
CA VAL A 40 14.85 -4.44 -2.40
C VAL A 40 15.60 -4.30 -1.08
N ARG A 41 16.77 -4.92 -0.99
CA ARG A 41 17.71 -4.72 0.12
C ARG A 41 18.76 -3.71 -0.29
N MET A 42 19.05 -2.74 0.58
CA MET A 42 19.88 -1.58 0.27
C MET A 42 20.91 -1.30 1.37
N ASP A 43 22.06 -0.77 0.98
CA ASP A 43 23.08 -0.23 1.90
C ASP A 43 23.79 1.00 1.31
N PHE A 44 24.35 1.83 2.20
CA PHE A 44 25.03 3.07 1.82
C PHE A 44 26.56 2.94 1.74
N GLY A 45 27.08 1.70 1.72
CA GLY A 45 28.51 1.40 1.65
C GLY A 45 29.32 1.91 2.86
N GLY A 46 30.64 1.75 2.79
CA GLY A 46 31.54 2.14 3.88
C GLY A 46 31.58 3.65 4.14
N SER A 47 31.33 4.44 3.08
CA SER A 47 31.30 5.91 3.10
C SER A 47 30.00 6.48 3.64
N GLY A 48 28.91 5.70 3.64
CA GLY A 48 27.57 6.15 3.99
C GLY A 48 26.90 7.03 2.93
N LYS A 49 27.47 7.14 1.72
CA LYS A 49 26.97 7.99 0.62
C LYS A 49 26.69 7.22 -0.68
N GLU A 50 26.94 5.92 -0.69
CA GLU A 50 26.71 5.07 -1.85
C GLU A 50 25.25 4.60 -1.86
N PHE A 51 24.82 3.90 -2.91
CA PHE A 51 23.50 3.26 -2.92
C PHE A 51 23.65 1.90 -3.57
N TRP A 52 23.99 0.91 -2.76
CA TRP A 52 24.06 -0.50 -3.16
C TRP A 52 22.68 -1.11 -2.97
N HIS A 53 22.22 -1.91 -3.93
CA HIS A 53 20.92 -2.56 -3.83
C HIS A 53 20.91 -3.93 -4.49
N SER A 54 20.03 -4.80 -4.00
CA SER A 54 19.78 -6.14 -4.53
C SER A 54 18.29 -6.45 -4.47
N TRP A 55 17.75 -7.04 -5.53
CA TRP A 55 16.37 -7.53 -5.57
C TRP A 55 16.30 -8.97 -5.08
N HIS A 56 15.28 -9.27 -4.26
CA HIS A 56 15.02 -10.60 -3.73
C HIS A 56 13.54 -10.94 -3.94
N PRO A 57 13.20 -11.89 -4.84
CA PRO A 57 11.83 -12.31 -5.07
C PRO A 57 11.26 -13.00 -3.81
N ARG A 58 9.96 -12.85 -3.57
CA ARG A 58 9.26 -13.51 -2.45
C ARG A 58 7.96 -14.20 -2.86
N GLY A 59 7.23 -13.65 -3.82
CA GLY A 59 6.01 -14.28 -4.34
C GLY A 59 6.16 -14.84 -5.75
N ARG A 60 5.01 -15.05 -6.37
CA ARG A 60 4.87 -15.60 -7.72
C ARG A 60 5.53 -14.68 -8.75
N GLU A 61 6.20 -15.28 -9.74
CA GLU A 61 7.05 -14.56 -10.70
C GLU A 61 6.25 -13.58 -11.55
N GLU A 62 4.97 -13.86 -11.79
CA GLU A 62 4.06 -13.08 -12.62
C GLU A 62 3.78 -11.69 -12.03
N LEU A 63 3.91 -11.53 -10.71
CA LEU A 63 3.76 -10.21 -10.05
C LEU A 63 4.94 -9.30 -10.31
N ASN A 64 6.11 -9.84 -10.64
CA ASN A 64 7.30 -9.05 -10.94
C ASN A 64 7.28 -8.54 -12.39
N SER A 65 6.16 -7.92 -12.76
CA SER A 65 5.84 -7.49 -14.11
C SER A 65 6.66 -6.25 -14.54
N PRO A 66 6.75 -5.96 -15.85
CA PRO A 66 7.38 -4.73 -16.34
C PRO A 66 6.77 -3.45 -15.76
N GLU A 67 5.45 -3.43 -15.57
CA GLU A 67 4.69 -2.30 -15.02
C GLU A 67 5.06 -2.06 -13.56
N PHE A 68 5.09 -3.13 -12.75
CA PHE A 68 5.55 -3.08 -11.36
C PHE A 68 6.99 -2.54 -11.29
N LYS A 69 7.90 -3.06 -12.12
CA LYS A 69 9.31 -2.63 -12.14
C LYS A 69 9.45 -1.14 -12.48
N ALA A 70 8.68 -0.66 -13.45
CA ALA A 70 8.67 0.75 -13.82
C ALA A 70 8.18 1.64 -12.67
N GLU A 71 7.16 1.21 -11.93
CA GLU A 71 6.68 1.95 -10.76
C GLU A 71 7.65 1.88 -9.57
N LEU A 72 8.19 0.71 -9.27
CA LEU A 72 9.21 0.51 -8.23
C LEU A 72 10.41 1.44 -8.47
N GLN A 73 10.84 1.58 -9.73
CA GLN A 73 11.92 2.52 -10.06
C GLN A 73 11.57 3.96 -9.68
N ARG A 74 10.37 4.44 -10.03
CA ARG A 74 9.91 5.79 -9.65
C ARG A 74 9.82 5.99 -8.13
N VAL A 75 9.33 4.97 -7.42
CA VAL A 75 9.24 5.01 -5.95
C VAL A 75 10.64 5.09 -5.33
N VAL A 76 11.56 4.24 -5.77
CA VAL A 76 12.96 4.27 -5.29
C VAL A 76 13.62 5.60 -5.62
N ASP A 77 13.47 6.12 -6.84
CA ASP A 77 14.05 7.41 -7.22
C ASP A 77 13.53 8.55 -6.34
N THR A 78 12.22 8.55 -6.03
CA THR A 78 11.61 9.53 -5.13
C THR A 78 12.15 9.42 -3.70
N LEU A 79 12.27 8.20 -3.18
CA LEU A 79 12.84 7.97 -1.85
C LEU A 79 14.31 8.38 -1.79
N ARG A 80 15.06 8.27 -2.89
CA ARG A 80 16.47 8.68 -3.00
C ARG A 80 16.68 10.19 -2.97
N GLU A 81 15.64 10.99 -3.18
CA GLU A 81 15.70 12.43 -2.98
C GLU A 81 15.63 12.80 -1.48
N THR A 82 15.19 11.87 -0.63
CA THR A 82 14.90 12.08 0.80
C THR A 82 15.57 11.04 1.69
N VAL A 83 14.82 10.07 2.22
CA VAL A 83 15.25 9.09 3.23
C VAL A 83 16.31 8.12 2.72
N LEU A 84 16.36 7.85 1.41
CA LEU A 84 17.35 6.96 0.77
C LEU A 84 18.49 7.71 0.08
N LYS A 85 18.68 9.00 0.35
CA LYS A 85 19.75 9.78 -0.26
C LYS A 85 21.15 9.33 0.17
N ASP A 86 21.34 9.21 1.49
CA ASP A 86 22.56 8.77 2.15
C ASP A 86 22.26 8.40 3.61
N LEU A 87 23.22 7.79 4.32
CA LEU A 87 23.03 7.34 5.71
C LEU A 87 22.66 8.50 6.65
N SER A 88 23.27 9.67 6.45
CA SER A 88 23.00 10.84 7.29
C SER A 88 21.59 11.39 7.06
N SER A 89 21.11 11.38 5.83
CA SER A 89 19.75 11.78 5.46
C SER A 89 18.74 10.79 6.04
N MET A 90 19.02 9.48 5.98
CA MET A 90 18.18 8.46 6.63
C MET A 90 18.10 8.68 8.14
N GLN A 91 19.25 8.87 8.82
CA GLN A 91 19.31 9.11 10.26
C GLN A 91 18.45 10.31 10.67
N ARG A 92 18.61 11.41 9.94
CA ARG A 92 17.83 12.62 10.15
C ARG A 92 16.33 12.37 9.93
N PHE A 93 15.98 11.78 8.80
CA PHE A 93 14.60 11.48 8.46
C PHE A 93 13.93 10.62 9.54
N CYS A 94 14.61 9.57 9.99
CA CYS A 94 14.13 8.70 11.07
C CYS A 94 13.90 9.45 12.39
N SER A 95 14.81 10.35 12.77
CA SER A 95 14.64 11.14 13.98
C SER A 95 13.51 12.19 13.90
N GLU A 96 13.14 12.63 12.70
CA GLU A 96 12.19 13.75 12.49
C GLU A 96 10.77 13.27 12.13
N ASN A 97 10.59 12.03 11.65
CA ASN A 97 9.32 11.59 11.04
C ASN A 97 8.63 10.41 11.76
N GLY A 98 9.18 9.92 12.89
CA GLY A 98 8.62 8.81 13.66
C GLY A 98 8.68 7.48 12.91
N GLY A 99 7.68 6.61 13.12
CA GLY A 99 7.63 5.28 12.49
C GLY A 99 8.48 4.24 13.21
N ASP A 100 8.77 4.43 14.50
CA ASP A 100 9.51 3.48 15.31
C ASP A 100 8.88 2.08 15.27
N ILE A 101 9.65 1.12 14.77
CA ILE A 101 9.27 -0.30 14.76
C ILE A 101 10.06 -1.01 15.84
N SER A 102 9.32 -1.65 16.75
CA SER A 102 9.89 -2.56 17.72
C SER A 102 10.29 -3.88 17.05
N GLY A 103 11.52 -4.33 17.26
CA GLY A 103 12.04 -5.59 16.73
C GLY A 103 13.38 -5.40 16.01
N GLY A 104 14.34 -6.29 16.30
CA GLY A 104 15.72 -6.20 15.82
C GLY A 104 16.72 -5.91 16.95
N TRP A 105 18.02 -5.97 16.64
CA TRP A 105 19.10 -5.67 17.60
C TRP A 105 19.37 -4.15 17.72
N SER A 106 18.84 -3.35 16.80
CA SER A 106 18.87 -1.89 16.78
C SER A 106 17.46 -1.32 16.55
N GLN A 107 17.28 -0.03 16.85
CA GLN A 107 16.05 0.69 16.52
C GLN A 107 15.82 0.71 15.01
N ASN A 108 14.67 0.21 14.56
CA ASN A 108 14.23 0.26 13.17
C ASN A 108 13.11 1.29 13.01
N TYR A 109 12.96 1.82 11.80
CA TYR A 109 11.91 2.75 11.45
C TYR A 109 11.18 2.26 10.21
N GLY A 110 9.86 2.35 10.19
CA GLY A 110 9.01 1.91 9.11
C GLY A 110 8.30 3.05 8.44
N TYR A 111 8.24 3.01 7.12
CA TYR A 111 7.47 3.92 6.31
C TYR A 111 6.72 3.18 5.22
N VAL A 112 5.51 3.63 4.94
CA VAL A 112 4.68 3.06 3.87
C VAL A 112 4.54 4.09 2.75
N VAL A 113 4.70 3.61 1.52
CA VAL A 113 4.29 4.31 0.30
C VAL A 113 3.21 3.46 -0.35
N GLU A 114 2.03 4.02 -0.54
CA GLU A 114 0.92 3.36 -1.23
C GLU A 114 0.68 4.03 -2.57
N THR A 115 0.43 3.20 -3.58
CA THR A 115 0.03 3.62 -4.92
C THR A 115 -1.34 3.03 -5.26
N GLU A 116 -1.78 3.19 -6.50
CA GLU A 116 -3.01 2.59 -6.97
C GLU A 116 -2.97 1.06 -6.86
N HIS A 117 -1.84 0.43 -7.21
CA HIS A 117 -1.71 -1.02 -7.34
C HIS A 117 -0.78 -1.67 -6.32
N TYR A 118 0.11 -0.90 -5.69
CA TYR A 118 1.16 -1.47 -4.84
C TYR A 118 1.25 -0.79 -3.48
N GLU A 119 1.73 -1.54 -2.50
CA GLU A 119 2.15 -1.04 -1.19
C GLU A 119 3.64 -1.35 -1.00
N TYR A 120 4.40 -0.32 -0.61
CA TYR A 120 5.83 -0.39 -0.39
C TYR A 120 6.13 -0.08 1.07
N CYS A 121 6.61 -1.09 1.80
CA CYS A 121 6.98 -0.98 3.20
C CYS A 121 8.51 -0.83 3.31
N LEU A 122 8.97 0.40 3.52
CA LEU A 122 10.35 0.75 3.75
C LEU A 122 10.72 0.58 5.23
N ARG A 123 11.57 -0.38 5.54
CA ARG A 123 12.24 -0.48 6.83
C ARG A 123 13.62 0.15 6.76
N CYS A 124 13.90 1.10 7.63
CA CYS A 124 15.19 1.74 7.82
C CYS A 124 15.87 1.24 9.10
N ASN A 125 17.13 0.81 8.97
CA ASN A 125 18.05 0.55 10.06
C ASN A 125 19.19 1.59 9.97
N PRO A 126 19.08 2.75 10.63
CA PRO A 126 20.02 3.87 10.47
C PRO A 126 21.38 3.66 11.19
N VAL A 127 21.85 2.41 11.21
CA VAL A 127 23.10 1.98 11.85
C VAL A 127 24.14 1.61 10.77
N LYS A 128 25.40 1.97 11.04
CA LYS A 128 26.52 1.63 10.16
C LYS A 128 26.93 0.16 10.35
N GLY A 129 27.30 -0.51 9.26
CA GLY A 129 27.87 -1.87 9.30
C GLY A 129 26.87 -3.00 9.13
N ASP A 130 25.62 -2.68 8.78
CA ASP A 130 24.56 -3.61 8.39
C ASP A 130 23.88 -3.09 7.11
N TYR A 131 22.87 -3.79 6.60
CA TYR A 131 21.98 -3.25 5.57
C TYR A 131 21.07 -2.18 6.15
N GLN A 132 21.08 -0.98 5.54
CA GLN A 132 20.35 0.16 6.07
C GLN A 132 18.89 0.22 5.65
N ALA A 133 18.50 -0.41 4.54
CA ALA A 133 17.12 -0.36 4.11
C ALA A 133 16.61 -1.66 3.46
N TYR A 134 15.33 -1.92 3.70
CA TYR A 134 14.57 -2.99 3.07
C TYR A 134 13.25 -2.40 2.58
N LEU A 135 12.97 -2.51 1.29
CA LEU A 135 11.71 -2.07 0.69
C LEU A 135 10.91 -3.29 0.28
N SER A 136 10.01 -3.76 1.15
CA SER A 136 9.08 -4.84 0.83
C SER A 136 8.01 -4.32 -0.11
N CYS A 137 7.71 -5.07 -1.17
CA CYS A 137 6.78 -4.67 -2.22
C CYS A 137 5.62 -5.67 -2.26
N TYR A 138 4.39 -5.16 -2.17
CA TYR A 138 3.17 -5.95 -2.14
C TYR A 138 2.21 -5.52 -3.26
N ASP A 139 1.56 -6.48 -3.88
CA ASP A 139 0.47 -6.25 -4.82
C ASP A 139 -0.85 -6.14 -4.05
N LEU A 140 -1.48 -4.96 -4.12
CA LEU A 140 -2.72 -4.68 -3.39
C LEU A 140 -3.90 -5.47 -3.95
N ASN A 141 -3.87 -5.94 -5.20
CA ASN A 141 -4.91 -6.81 -5.75
C ASN A 141 -4.75 -8.24 -5.26
N GLU A 142 -3.54 -8.75 -5.08
CA GLU A 142 -3.33 -10.07 -4.47
C GLU A 142 -3.69 -10.09 -2.99
N GLN A 143 -3.38 -9.02 -2.25
CA GLN A 143 -3.87 -8.85 -0.87
C GLN A 143 -5.41 -8.95 -0.80
N LYS A 144 -6.10 -8.37 -1.79
CA LYS A 144 -7.57 -8.45 -1.89
C LYS A 144 -8.06 -9.88 -2.16
N ILE A 145 -7.36 -10.66 -2.99
CA ILE A 145 -7.77 -12.02 -3.39
C ILE A 145 -7.54 -13.03 -2.25
N ASN A 146 -6.45 -12.90 -1.50
CA ASN A 146 -6.00 -13.96 -0.57
C ASN A 146 -6.50 -13.81 0.88
N HIS A 147 -7.42 -12.86 1.17
CA HIS A 147 -8.07 -12.66 2.49
C HIS A 147 -7.11 -12.71 3.69
N ALA A 148 -5.91 -12.16 3.50
CA ALA A 148 -4.72 -12.62 4.18
C ALA A 148 -4.44 -12.06 5.58
N TYR A 149 -5.19 -11.04 5.93
CA TYR A 149 -5.06 -10.29 7.16
C TYR A 149 -6.48 -9.97 7.62
N GLN A 150 -6.75 -9.86 8.92
CA GLN A 150 -8.11 -9.54 9.40
C GLN A 150 -8.65 -8.34 8.61
N PRO A 151 -9.84 -8.47 7.99
CA PRO A 151 -10.18 -7.71 6.81
C PRO A 151 -10.29 -6.25 7.18
N LEU A 152 -9.34 -5.45 6.72
CA LEU A 152 -9.53 -4.01 6.63
C LEU A 152 -10.74 -3.79 5.71
N ALA A 153 -11.87 -3.39 6.28
CA ALA A 153 -13.05 -2.98 5.55
C ALA A 153 -12.71 -1.81 4.61
N GLY A 154 -11.88 -0.88 5.07
CA GLY A 154 -11.23 0.10 4.22
C GLY A 154 -10.41 1.14 4.98
N ARG A 155 -9.84 2.07 4.21
CA ARG A 155 -9.02 3.18 4.72
C ARG A 155 -9.66 4.49 4.33
N VAL A 156 -9.52 5.49 5.19
CA VAL A 156 -9.92 6.87 4.91
C VAL A 156 -8.74 7.81 5.11
N HIS A 157 -8.67 8.84 4.29
CA HIS A 157 -7.65 9.87 4.29
C HIS A 157 -8.29 11.25 4.33
N PHE A 158 -7.67 12.16 5.07
CA PHE A 158 -8.10 13.55 5.20
C PHE A 158 -7.02 14.50 4.68
N ILE A 159 -7.43 15.72 4.31
CA ILE A 159 -6.54 16.76 3.78
C ILE A 159 -5.51 17.26 4.81
N ASN A 160 -5.81 17.09 6.10
CA ASN A 160 -4.91 17.42 7.21
C ASN A 160 -3.80 16.36 7.41
N GLY A 161 -3.83 15.25 6.68
CA GLY A 161 -2.85 14.17 6.77
C GLY A 161 -3.28 13.01 7.66
N ASP A 162 -4.43 13.09 8.34
CA ASP A 162 -4.95 11.99 9.15
C ASP A 162 -5.37 10.83 8.24
N ALA A 163 -5.07 9.61 8.68
CA ALA A 163 -5.53 8.39 8.04
C ALA A 163 -6.11 7.45 9.10
N ARG A 164 -7.29 6.89 8.83
CA ARG A 164 -7.92 5.88 9.69
C ARG A 164 -8.09 4.58 8.90
N GLN A 165 -7.78 3.48 9.56
CA GLN A 165 -7.91 2.13 9.03
C GLN A 165 -9.03 1.41 9.80
N PHE A 166 -9.93 0.75 9.09
CA PHE A 166 -11.09 0.09 9.70
C PHE A 166 -11.03 -1.41 9.43
N THR A 167 -11.01 -2.23 10.47
CA THR A 167 -11.20 -3.69 10.38
C THR A 167 -12.66 -4.11 10.58
N ASP A 168 -13.48 -3.21 11.11
CA ASP A 168 -14.93 -3.38 11.24
C ASP A 168 -15.64 -2.75 10.03
N ALA A 169 -16.41 -3.57 9.33
CA ALA A 169 -17.20 -3.18 8.15
C ALA A 169 -18.21 -2.08 8.43
N THR A 170 -18.87 -2.14 9.59
CA THR A 170 -19.90 -1.18 9.99
C THR A 170 -19.25 0.16 10.29
N ALA A 171 -18.18 0.15 11.10
CA ALA A 171 -17.45 1.38 11.44
C ALA A 171 -16.85 2.08 10.21
N TYR A 172 -16.40 1.28 9.23
CA TYR A 172 -15.93 1.80 7.95
C TYR A 172 -17.05 2.49 7.15
N LEU A 173 -18.17 1.80 6.96
CA LEU A 173 -19.32 2.32 6.21
C LEU A 173 -19.90 3.57 6.88
N ASP A 174 -19.96 3.59 8.20
CA ASP A 174 -20.45 4.75 8.95
C ASP A 174 -19.50 5.95 8.79
N CYS A 175 -18.18 5.72 8.86
CA CYS A 175 -17.22 6.79 8.59
C CYS A 175 -17.36 7.37 7.18
N ILE A 176 -17.62 6.53 6.16
CA ILE A 176 -17.87 7.03 4.80
C ILE A 176 -19.14 7.85 4.75
N ARG A 177 -20.25 7.38 5.36
CA ARG A 177 -21.52 8.12 5.39
C ARG A 177 -21.39 9.49 6.04
N GLU A 178 -20.60 9.59 7.10
CA GLU A 178 -20.41 10.83 7.84
C GLU A 178 -19.49 11.82 7.12
N GLU A 179 -18.38 11.35 6.56
CA GLU A 179 -17.30 12.23 6.08
C GLU A 179 -17.39 12.53 4.58
N LEU A 180 -17.97 11.63 3.77
CA LEU A 180 -18.08 11.79 2.32
C LEU A 180 -18.86 13.05 1.89
N PRO A 181 -19.99 13.43 2.54
CA PRO A 181 -20.67 14.69 2.24
C PRO A 181 -19.80 15.93 2.47
N HIS A 182 -18.74 15.81 3.28
CA HIS A 182 -17.83 16.89 3.61
C HIS A 182 -16.52 16.85 2.82
N GLU A 183 -16.40 15.95 1.81
CA GLU A 183 -15.20 15.76 0.98
C GLU A 183 -14.61 17.08 0.47
N ALA A 184 -15.44 18.00 -0.03
CA ALA A 184 -14.97 19.27 -0.59
C ALA A 184 -14.22 20.15 0.44
N THR A 185 -14.48 19.95 1.73
CA THR A 185 -13.88 20.70 2.84
C THR A 185 -12.82 19.91 3.59
N THR A 186 -12.99 18.60 3.73
CA THR A 186 -12.09 17.71 4.49
C THR A 186 -11.07 17.00 3.61
N GLY A 187 -11.23 17.07 2.27
CA GLY A 187 -10.48 16.29 1.30
C GLY A 187 -10.58 14.78 1.52
N PHE A 188 -11.70 14.32 2.08
CA PHE A 188 -11.95 12.93 2.40
C PHE A 188 -11.76 12.03 1.18
N ARG A 189 -10.92 11.01 1.31
CA ARG A 189 -10.73 9.94 0.32
C ARG A 189 -10.84 8.62 1.04
N PHE A 190 -11.59 7.68 0.48
CA PHE A 190 -11.70 6.35 1.05
C PHE A 190 -11.30 5.30 0.00
N ARG A 191 -10.80 4.17 0.48
CA ARG A 191 -10.48 3.00 -0.34
C ARG A 191 -11.03 1.77 0.35
N THR A 192 -12.02 1.14 -0.27
CA THR A 192 -12.59 -0.13 0.19
C THR A 192 -11.62 -1.25 -0.16
N ILE A 193 -11.11 -1.93 0.86
CA ILE A 193 -10.08 -2.96 0.71
C ILE A 193 -10.73 -4.36 0.69
N THR A 194 -11.82 -4.54 1.43
CA THR A 194 -12.57 -5.82 1.46
C THR A 194 -13.21 -6.16 0.11
N GLN A 195 -13.16 -7.46 -0.24
CA GLN A 195 -13.82 -8.02 -1.43
C GLN A 195 -15.25 -8.50 -1.14
N GLU A 196 -15.75 -8.35 0.08
CA GLU A 196 -17.09 -8.76 0.46
C GLU A 196 -18.15 -8.00 -0.36
N PRO A 197 -18.97 -8.70 -1.17
CA PRO A 197 -19.93 -8.05 -2.07
C PRO A 197 -20.89 -7.13 -1.33
N ALA A 198 -21.32 -7.51 -0.12
CA ALA A 198 -22.23 -6.72 0.69
C ALA A 198 -21.62 -5.35 1.08
N ILE A 199 -20.34 -5.32 1.47
CA ILE A 199 -19.67 -4.09 1.87
C ILE A 199 -19.40 -3.21 0.64
N ARG A 200 -18.94 -3.80 -0.47
CA ARG A 200 -18.69 -3.05 -1.70
C ARG A 200 -19.97 -2.44 -2.27
N LYS A 201 -21.04 -3.23 -2.33
CA LYS A 201 -22.36 -2.74 -2.70
C LYS A 201 -22.82 -1.63 -1.77
N ALA A 202 -22.66 -1.78 -0.45
CA ALA A 202 -23.03 -0.73 0.49
C ALA A 202 -22.23 0.56 0.29
N VAL A 203 -20.94 0.48 -0.05
CA VAL A 203 -20.13 1.66 -0.41
C VAL A 203 -20.63 2.28 -1.71
N ASP A 204 -20.86 1.47 -2.75
CA ASP A 204 -21.37 1.93 -4.03
C ASP A 204 -22.74 2.62 -3.85
N ASP A 205 -23.63 2.05 -3.05
CA ASP A 205 -24.93 2.63 -2.66
C ASP A 205 -24.75 3.98 -1.94
N ILE A 206 -23.80 4.12 -1.01
CA ILE A 206 -23.52 5.38 -0.29
C ILE A 206 -23.01 6.48 -1.25
N VAL A 207 -22.08 6.13 -2.13
CA VAL A 207 -21.54 7.07 -3.13
C VAL A 207 -22.63 7.47 -4.12
N TYR A 208 -23.44 6.49 -4.53
CA TYR A 208 -24.56 6.68 -5.42
C TYR A 208 -25.62 7.63 -4.85
N ASP A 209 -26.00 7.43 -3.60
CA ASP A 209 -26.98 8.29 -2.91
C ASP A 209 -26.50 9.75 -2.83
N LEU A 210 -25.19 9.99 -2.79
CA LEU A 210 -24.61 11.33 -2.72
C LEU A 210 -24.40 12.00 -4.10
N TYR A 211 -23.98 11.24 -5.11
CA TYR A 211 -23.55 11.78 -6.41
C TYR A 211 -24.48 11.47 -7.60
N GLY A 212 -25.43 10.54 -7.45
CA GLY A 212 -26.65 10.44 -8.25
C GLY A 212 -26.51 10.20 -9.76
N GLU A 213 -25.78 9.16 -10.21
CA GLU A 213 -25.88 8.65 -11.59
C GLU A 213 -25.96 7.12 -11.65
N GLU A 214 -27.05 6.58 -12.24
CA GLU A 214 -27.42 5.16 -12.40
C GLU A 214 -26.23 4.25 -12.78
N THR A 215 -25.84 3.31 -11.90
CA THR A 215 -24.99 2.17 -12.29
C THR A 215 -25.86 1.03 -12.82
N PRO A 216 -25.70 0.58 -14.08
CA PRO A 216 -26.52 -0.48 -14.67
C PRO A 216 -26.09 -1.89 -14.24
N ARG A 217 -25.49 -2.08 -13.06
CA ARG A 217 -24.98 -3.39 -12.63
C ARG A 217 -25.76 -3.92 -11.44
N SER A 218 -26.65 -4.87 -11.73
CA SER A 218 -27.38 -5.61 -10.71
C SER A 218 -26.45 -6.59 -9.97
N GLU A 219 -26.90 -7.11 -8.82
CA GLU A 219 -26.20 -8.12 -8.02
C GLU A 219 -25.81 -9.39 -8.82
N GLU A 220 -26.40 -9.60 -10.00
CA GLU A 220 -26.08 -10.68 -10.93
C GLU A 220 -24.74 -10.44 -11.65
N ASP A 221 -24.36 -9.20 -11.97
CA ASP A 221 -23.11 -8.89 -12.68
C ASP A 221 -21.85 -9.17 -11.83
N HIS A 222 -21.95 -9.09 -10.50
CA HIS A 222 -20.87 -9.47 -9.60
C HIS A 222 -20.70 -10.99 -9.46
N ASN A 223 -21.75 -11.76 -9.78
CA ASN A 223 -21.72 -13.22 -9.77
C ASN A 223 -21.38 -13.81 -11.15
N LEU A 224 -21.48 -13.03 -12.24
CA LEU A 224 -21.35 -13.50 -13.62
C LEU A 224 -19.91 -13.63 -14.15
N VAL A 225 -18.88 -13.15 -13.45
CA VAL A 225 -17.47 -13.43 -13.83
C VAL A 225 -17.08 -14.90 -13.55
N ARG A 226 -18.02 -15.70 -13.06
CA ARG A 226 -17.84 -17.10 -12.71
C ARG A 226 -18.87 -17.94 -13.47
N SER A 227 -18.80 -17.97 -14.80
CA SER A 227 -19.19 -19.07 -15.70
C SER A 227 -19.35 -18.59 -17.14
N GLU A 228 -18.31 -18.66 -17.97
CA GLU A 228 -18.46 -18.90 -19.42
C GLU A 228 -17.31 -19.79 -19.92
N GLU A 229 -17.29 -21.06 -19.50
CA GLU A 229 -16.93 -22.14 -20.41
C GLU A 229 -18.18 -22.42 -21.27
N ILE A 230 -18.28 -21.78 -22.43
CA ILE A 230 -19.21 -22.22 -23.47
C ILE A 230 -18.37 -22.81 -24.61
N GLN A 231 -18.27 -24.13 -24.54
CA GLN A 231 -17.81 -25.02 -25.59
C GLN A 231 -18.71 -24.89 -26.82
N MET A 232 -18.20 -24.32 -27.91
CA MET A 232 -18.84 -24.44 -29.22
C MET A 232 -18.13 -25.53 -30.03
N GLY A 233 -18.76 -26.70 -30.05
CA GLY A 233 -18.32 -27.88 -30.79
C GLY A 233 -18.35 -27.70 -32.31
N GLY A 234 -17.52 -28.48 -32.98
CA GLY A 234 -17.38 -28.46 -34.44
C GLY A 234 -18.47 -29.18 -35.22
N MET A 235 -18.63 -28.76 -36.46
CA MET A 235 -18.57 -29.60 -37.65
C MET A 235 -18.19 -28.74 -38.85
#